data_AF-B7FY23-F1
#
_entry.id   AF-B7FY23-F1
#
_cell.length_a   1.000
_cell.length_b   1.000
_cell.length_c   1.000
_cell.angle_alpha   90.00
_cell.angle_beta   90.00
_cell.angle_gamma   90.00
#
_symmetry.space_group_name_H-M   'P 1'
#
loop_
_entity.id
_entity.type
_entity.pdbx_description
1 polymer ?
#
loop_
_entity_poly.entity_id
_entity_poly.type
_entity_poly.pdbx_seq_one_letter_code
_entity_poly.pdbx_strand_id
1 'polypeptide(L)'
;MWYLIGTALLSLAVIMADWCLDAFTPARDRGLAPSQLLVATLSRKTKKPAASKTSNLLVPSQVMNGRNCVAQNADTSESEAVQSESEIRTLIETPSVASTANSIRRNRRQRRPKQPAVNKKKATIASFPATGNLPDIFWRAVPMDHLREHPRFVPLPQPEFVAKLSCLEDARLFQQGSWQWDALHNGRCTTSQAVAALGFLEPTAAEVLGVPPAWRRGGGGAFHRLGKPALRTLDEMNAILCEGAKANSTTIDEVTDLWDDDDVQNTTFFARYLHETDDEEIKERTEQLRRLGQGDYLDKAVRLLWGNTQEATALLTAINYFTKTDKKVVLKEVGMCGAGLDLNQTDLRSSLLIGATPDGVLHYDDGSIEAVEVKNHCPFYSNRGRKRNGGNIKRFSVGNWPWKDTSGVFSQYIPQLQMEMLCLGTGCRSAVMVRQSATNGALILRMKRDDEWIEEMLYWLHRFQCDYVEAKKAPPRDFFWDSPEKMDRSRYRRFVNRTAEIRNAVKLVAEIPNDQIQRVEEDAPMFLD
;
A
#
# COMPACT_ATOMS: atom_id res chain seq x y z
N MET A 1 -24.93 10.96 -1.33
CA MET A 1 -23.67 11.36 -0.66
C MET A 1 -23.33 10.52 0.58
N TRP A 2 -24.27 10.15 1.44
CA TRP A 2 -23.98 9.41 2.69
C TRP A 2 -23.78 7.88 2.57
N TYR A 3 -24.03 7.29 1.40
CA TYR A 3 -23.86 5.84 1.16
C TYR A 3 -22.50 5.45 0.54
N LEU A 4 -21.73 6.42 0.01
CA LEU A 4 -20.47 6.17 -0.70
C LEU A 4 -19.25 6.03 0.24
N ILE A 5 -19.30 6.63 1.44
CA ILE A 5 -18.22 6.57 2.42
C ILE A 5 -18.16 5.18 3.11
N GLY A 6 -19.30 4.50 3.25
CA GLY A 6 -19.36 3.18 3.88
C GLY A 6 -18.81 2.04 3.01
N THR A 7 -18.85 2.19 1.68
CA THR A 7 -18.38 1.16 0.73
C THR A 7 -16.87 1.27 0.42
N ALA A 8 -16.29 2.47 0.48
CA ALA A 8 -14.84 2.66 0.28
C ALA A 8 -14.01 1.97 1.37
N LEU A 9 -14.46 2.01 2.63
CA LEU A 9 -13.78 1.33 3.75
C LEU A 9 -13.88 -0.20 3.69
N LEU A 10 -14.88 -0.76 2.98
CA LEU A 10 -15.01 -2.21 2.81
C LEU A 10 -14.15 -2.76 1.65
N SER A 11 -13.84 -1.93 0.66
CA SER A 11 -12.94 -2.29 -0.45
C SER A 11 -11.45 -2.21 -0.04
N LEU A 12 -11.09 -1.28 0.84
CA LEU A 12 -9.77 -1.18 1.49
C LEU A 12 -9.46 -2.35 2.46
N ALA A 13 -10.49 -3.05 2.95
CA ALA A 13 -10.35 -4.14 3.92
C ALA A 13 -9.75 -5.46 3.37
N VAL A 14 -9.31 -5.48 2.11
CA VAL A 14 -8.67 -6.65 1.48
C VAL A 14 -7.14 -6.49 1.35
N ILE A 15 -6.61 -5.31 1.68
CA ILE A 15 -5.16 -5.05 1.66
C ILE A 15 -4.54 -5.56 2.99
N MET A 16 -3.34 -6.12 2.90
CA MET A 16 -2.69 -6.93 3.94
C MET A 16 -2.34 -6.11 5.19
N ALA A 17 -2.83 -6.51 6.36
CA ALA A 17 -2.36 -5.98 7.65
C ALA A 17 -1.22 -6.83 8.20
N ASP A 18 -0.08 -6.20 8.47
CA ASP A 18 1.10 -6.82 9.06
C ASP A 18 0.83 -7.25 10.51
N TRP A 19 0.70 -8.56 10.75
CA TRP A 19 0.94 -9.18 12.06
C TRP A 19 2.32 -9.82 12.06
N CYS A 20 3.32 -9.05 12.45
CA CYS A 20 4.56 -9.63 12.94
C CYS A 20 4.63 -9.23 14.42
N LEU A 21 4.32 -10.15 15.34
CA LEU A 21 5.11 -10.44 16.57
C LEU A 21 4.35 -11.07 17.76
N ASP A 22 3.02 -11.07 17.83
CA ASP A 22 2.33 -11.72 18.97
C ASP A 22 2.35 -13.26 18.92
N ALA A 23 2.73 -13.86 17.79
CA ALA A 23 2.77 -15.31 17.62
C ALA A 23 4.02 -16.00 18.22
N PHE A 24 4.95 -15.26 18.84
CA PHE A 24 6.19 -15.83 19.41
C PHE A 24 6.49 -15.34 20.83
N THR A 25 5.49 -15.43 21.73
CA THR A 25 5.77 -15.54 23.16
C THR A 25 5.67 -17.01 23.56
N PRO A 26 6.78 -17.70 23.91
CA PRO A 26 6.66 -18.94 24.64
C PRO A 26 6.09 -18.61 26.02
N ALA A 27 4.98 -19.26 26.37
CA ALA A 27 4.47 -19.24 27.73
C ALA A 27 5.62 -19.62 28.68
N ARG A 28 5.98 -18.68 29.56
CA ARG A 28 6.96 -18.85 30.63
C ARG A 28 6.70 -20.14 31.40
N ASP A 29 7.78 -20.92 31.51
CA ASP A 29 8.17 -21.78 32.62
C ASP A 29 7.10 -22.12 33.65
N ARG A 30 6.58 -23.34 33.55
CA ARG A 30 6.42 -24.19 34.73
C ARG A 30 7.17 -25.47 34.48
N GLY A 31 8.33 -25.59 35.12
CA GLY A 31 9.08 -26.83 35.15
C GLY A 31 8.22 -27.95 35.73
N LEU A 32 8.38 -29.14 35.15
CA LEU A 32 8.39 -30.42 35.84
C LEU A 32 9.01 -31.43 34.86
N ALA A 33 10.07 -32.07 35.33
CA ALA A 33 10.82 -33.11 34.62
C ALA A 33 10.06 -34.47 34.66
N PRO A 34 10.56 -35.50 33.95
CA PRO A 34 9.75 -36.45 33.20
C PRO A 34 9.33 -37.68 34.02
N SER A 35 8.31 -38.41 33.56
CA SER A 35 8.37 -39.88 33.45
C SER A 35 7.06 -40.53 32.93
N GLN A 36 7.28 -41.66 32.25
CA GLN A 36 6.42 -42.86 32.09
C GLN A 36 5.37 -42.94 30.96
N LEU A 37 5.71 -43.85 30.02
CA LEU A 37 4.86 -44.82 29.32
C LEU A 37 3.50 -45.09 30.01
N LEU A 38 2.41 -45.07 29.23
CA LEU A 38 1.45 -46.18 29.24
C LEU A 38 0.60 -46.22 27.96
N VAL A 39 0.57 -47.42 27.37
CA VAL A 39 -0.33 -47.88 26.32
C VAL A 39 -1.71 -48.15 26.92
N ALA A 40 -2.80 -47.64 26.32
CA ALA A 40 -4.11 -48.28 26.47
C ALA A 40 -5.07 -47.92 25.31
N THR A 41 -5.64 -48.98 24.76
CA THR A 41 -6.53 -49.10 23.62
C THR A 41 -8.01 -48.88 24.01
N LEU A 42 -8.79 -48.39 23.03
CA LEU A 42 -10.25 -48.63 22.79
C LEU A 42 -11.27 -48.29 23.89
N SER A 43 -12.26 -47.45 23.56
CA SER A 43 -13.67 -47.92 23.44
C SER A 43 -14.62 -46.87 22.84
N ARG A 44 -15.46 -47.36 21.91
CA ARG A 44 -16.60 -46.70 21.26
C ARG A 44 -17.67 -46.30 22.27
N LYS A 45 -18.27 -45.11 22.09
CA LYS A 45 -19.72 -44.93 22.28
C LYS A 45 -20.30 -44.02 21.19
N THR A 46 -21.14 -44.64 20.37
CA THR A 46 -22.08 -44.03 19.44
C THR A 46 -23.24 -43.39 20.19
N LYS A 47 -23.69 -42.21 19.76
CA LYS A 47 -25.10 -41.79 19.81
C LYS A 47 -25.36 -40.76 18.71
N LYS A 48 -26.42 -41.02 17.94
CA LYS A 48 -26.91 -40.31 16.75
C LYS A 48 -28.17 -39.49 17.14
N PRO A 49 -28.83 -38.73 16.24
CA PRO A 49 -28.90 -37.26 16.28
C PRO A 49 -30.30 -36.71 16.60
N ALA A 50 -30.41 -35.38 16.81
CA ALA A 50 -31.69 -34.68 16.83
C ALA A 50 -31.64 -33.34 16.06
N ALA A 51 -32.38 -33.34 14.95
CA ALA A 51 -33.16 -32.29 14.29
C ALA A 51 -32.77 -30.80 14.38
N SER A 52 -32.37 -30.28 13.20
CA SER A 52 -33.10 -29.28 12.40
C SER A 52 -33.95 -28.23 13.14
N LYS A 53 -33.51 -26.96 13.07
CA LYS A 53 -34.40 -25.82 12.84
C LYS A 53 -33.76 -24.86 11.84
N THR A 54 -34.36 -24.85 10.66
CA THR A 54 -34.27 -23.84 9.60
C THR A 54 -34.87 -22.52 10.06
N SER A 55 -34.19 -21.40 9.82
CA SER A 55 -34.83 -20.09 9.70
C SER A 55 -34.33 -19.41 8.43
N ASN A 56 -35.16 -19.52 7.40
CA ASN A 56 -35.20 -18.62 6.26
C ASN A 56 -35.46 -17.20 6.79
N LEU A 57 -34.69 -16.21 6.33
CA LEU A 57 -35.17 -14.84 6.29
C LEU A 57 -34.82 -14.25 4.93
N LEU A 58 -35.90 -14.16 4.15
CA LEU A 58 -36.02 -13.60 2.83
C LEU A 58 -35.74 -12.09 2.86
N VAL A 59 -35.09 -11.68 1.78
CA VAL A 59 -35.07 -10.33 1.19
C VAL A 59 -36.49 -9.77 1.04
N PRO A 60 -36.67 -8.44 1.17
CA PRO A 60 -37.69 -7.74 0.40
C PRO A 60 -37.04 -6.79 -0.61
N SER A 61 -37.38 -7.03 -1.87
CA SER A 61 -37.18 -6.14 -3.00
C SER A 61 -38.47 -5.32 -3.25
N GLN A 62 -38.28 -4.09 -3.76
CA GLN A 62 -39.22 -3.26 -4.54
C GLN A 62 -40.38 -2.56 -3.81
N VAL A 63 -40.50 -1.23 -4.03
CA VAL A 63 -41.69 -0.57 -4.61
C VAL A 63 -41.24 0.70 -5.36
N MET A 64 -41.67 0.81 -6.62
CA MET A 64 -41.65 2.02 -7.46
C MET A 64 -42.86 2.92 -7.17
N ASN A 65 -42.66 4.25 -7.28
CA ASN A 65 -43.61 5.29 -7.74
C ASN A 65 -42.94 6.64 -7.44
N GLY A 66 -42.95 7.69 -8.25
CA GLY A 66 -43.67 8.02 -9.47
C GLY A 66 -43.70 9.56 -9.54
N ARG A 67 -43.23 10.10 -10.68
CA ARG A 67 -43.50 11.43 -11.29
C ARG A 67 -43.87 12.63 -10.38
N ASN A 68 -43.18 13.74 -10.57
CA ASN A 68 -43.82 14.90 -11.23
C ASN A 68 -42.83 15.95 -11.74
N CYS A 69 -43.23 16.49 -12.88
CA CYS A 69 -42.59 17.45 -13.74
C CYS A 69 -42.70 18.87 -13.18
N VAL A 70 -41.69 19.72 -13.35
CA VAL A 70 -41.89 21.16 -13.57
C VAL A 70 -40.85 21.64 -14.58
N ALA A 71 -41.35 22.23 -15.65
CA ALA A 71 -40.63 22.93 -16.69
C ALA A 71 -40.17 24.30 -16.20
N GLN A 72 -39.06 24.82 -16.75
CA GLN A 72 -38.98 26.24 -17.08
C GLN A 72 -37.94 26.50 -18.18
N ASN A 73 -38.38 27.34 -19.11
CA ASN A 73 -37.78 27.77 -20.37
C ASN A 73 -36.67 28.81 -20.18
N ALA A 74 -35.90 28.99 -21.27
CA ALA A 74 -35.30 30.25 -21.77
C ALA A 74 -34.27 30.93 -20.85
N ASP A 75 -33.09 31.35 -21.29
CA ASP A 75 -32.81 32.23 -22.43
C ASP A 75 -31.31 32.15 -22.73
N THR A 76 -30.95 32.16 -24.01
CA THR A 76 -29.58 32.37 -24.49
C THR A 76 -29.60 33.52 -25.48
N SER A 77 -28.98 34.64 -25.10
CA SER A 77 -28.59 35.73 -25.99
C SER A 77 -27.06 35.73 -26.13
N GLU A 78 -26.58 35.63 -27.37
CA GLU A 78 -25.68 36.59 -28.06
C GLU A 78 -24.78 37.48 -27.18
N SER A 79 -23.50 37.77 -27.46
CA SER A 79 -22.76 37.85 -28.73
C SER A 79 -21.26 38.08 -28.44
N GLU A 80 -20.41 37.80 -29.45
CA GLU A 80 -19.27 38.61 -29.96
C GLU A 80 -18.21 39.20 -28.99
N ALA A 81 -16.94 39.44 -29.32
CA ALA A 81 -16.03 39.24 -30.45
C ALA A 81 -14.70 39.91 -29.97
N VAL A 82 -13.53 39.28 -30.17
CA VAL A 82 -12.45 39.79 -31.06
C VAL A 82 -11.38 40.74 -30.42
N GLN A 83 -10.14 40.55 -30.91
CA GLN A 83 -8.91 41.38 -30.84
C GLN A 83 -8.09 41.32 -29.53
N SER A 84 -6.73 41.31 -29.53
CA SER A 84 -5.69 41.35 -30.56
C SER A 84 -4.29 41.25 -29.90
N GLU A 85 -3.32 40.71 -30.65
CA GLU A 85 -1.87 41.06 -30.79
C GLU A 85 -1.18 41.91 -29.68
N SER A 86 0.05 41.64 -29.23
CA SER A 86 1.34 41.75 -29.95
C SER A 86 2.46 41.61 -28.88
N GLU A 87 3.44 40.72 -29.01
CA GLU A 87 4.79 40.90 -29.57
C GLU A 87 5.84 41.75 -28.77
N ILE A 88 6.93 41.06 -28.39
CA ILE A 88 8.36 41.42 -28.59
C ILE A 88 9.05 42.45 -27.64
N ARG A 89 10.12 42.03 -26.92
CA ARG A 89 11.58 42.32 -27.16
C ARG A 89 12.50 42.23 -25.91
N THR A 90 13.37 41.23 -25.94
CA THR A 90 14.85 41.19 -25.76
C THR A 90 15.67 42.35 -25.13
N LEU A 91 16.62 41.99 -24.25
CA LEU A 91 18.10 42.31 -24.18
C LEU A 91 18.60 42.42 -22.72
N ILE A 92 19.41 41.48 -22.20
CA ILE A 92 20.90 41.43 -22.12
C ILE A 92 21.56 42.68 -21.49
N GLU A 93 22.23 42.52 -20.34
CA GLU A 93 23.68 42.79 -20.11
C GLU A 93 24.09 42.68 -18.62
N THR A 94 25.06 41.79 -18.35
CA THR A 94 25.99 41.82 -17.20
C THR A 94 27.28 42.54 -17.61
N PRO A 95 28.06 43.13 -16.68
CA PRO A 95 29.34 42.51 -16.28
C PRO A 95 29.74 42.82 -14.79
N SER A 96 30.33 41.90 -14.01
CA SER A 96 31.78 41.58 -13.87
C SER A 96 32.53 42.24 -12.68
N VAL A 97 32.98 41.38 -11.75
CA VAL A 97 34.34 41.25 -11.15
C VAL A 97 34.85 42.24 -10.06
N ALA A 98 34.95 41.68 -8.85
CA ALA A 98 36.05 41.59 -7.85
C ALA A 98 37.05 42.73 -7.56
N SER A 99 37.25 43.03 -6.26
CA SER A 99 38.51 42.87 -5.49
C SER A 99 38.37 43.56 -4.10
N THR A 100 38.53 42.85 -2.97
CA THR A 100 39.74 42.54 -2.18
C THR A 100 40.21 43.62 -1.19
N ALA A 101 40.08 43.26 0.11
CA ALA A 101 40.95 43.52 1.27
C ALA A 101 41.01 44.89 1.99
N ASN A 102 40.52 44.81 3.24
CA ASN A 102 41.18 45.16 4.52
C ASN A 102 41.81 46.54 4.74
N SER A 103 41.22 47.30 5.68
CA SER A 103 41.98 48.00 6.73
C SER A 103 41.07 48.53 7.85
N ILE A 104 41.12 47.83 9.00
CA ILE A 104 41.27 48.37 10.37
C ILE A 104 40.43 49.64 10.69
N ARG A 105 39.25 49.43 11.30
CA ARG A 105 38.54 50.47 12.06
C ARG A 105 38.27 50.02 13.50
N ARG A 106 38.92 50.71 14.43
CA ARG A 106 38.66 50.69 15.87
C ARG A 106 37.20 51.08 16.13
N ASN A 107 36.43 50.21 16.79
CA ASN A 107 35.12 50.58 17.33
C ASN A 107 34.93 50.06 18.77
N ARG A 108 35.12 51.02 19.68
CA ARG A 108 34.21 51.37 20.79
C ARG A 108 33.19 50.28 21.19
N ARG A 109 33.48 49.60 22.30
CA ARG A 109 32.54 48.73 23.04
C ARG A 109 31.28 49.52 23.41
N GLN A 110 30.20 49.31 22.65
CA GLN A 110 28.84 49.54 23.11
C GLN A 110 28.26 48.21 23.60
N ARG A 111 27.91 48.16 24.89
CA ARG A 111 27.20 47.04 25.52
C ARG A 111 25.77 46.99 24.95
N ARG A 112 25.48 46.00 24.10
CA ARG A 112 24.11 45.59 23.77
C ARG A 112 23.54 44.72 24.91
N PRO A 113 22.25 44.85 25.24
CA PRO A 113 21.60 43.99 26.23
C PRO A 113 21.53 42.55 25.71
N LYS A 114 21.90 41.60 26.58
CA LYS A 114 21.80 40.15 26.30
C LYS A 114 20.32 39.80 26.11
N GLN A 115 19.93 39.42 24.89
CA GLN A 115 18.73 38.63 24.70
C GLN A 115 18.95 37.24 25.31
N PRO A 116 17.95 36.67 26.01
CA PRO A 116 18.08 35.35 26.60
C PRO A 116 18.22 34.33 25.46
N ALA A 117 19.30 33.55 25.49
CA ALA A 117 19.47 32.40 24.62
C ALA A 117 18.37 31.39 24.95
N VAL A 118 17.35 31.31 24.08
CA VAL A 118 16.38 30.22 24.09
C VAL A 118 17.13 28.98 23.62
N ASN A 119 17.68 28.23 24.56
CA ASN A 119 18.14 26.87 24.33
C ASN A 119 16.91 26.02 24.00
N LYS A 120 16.50 25.99 22.72
CA LYS A 120 15.62 24.95 22.19
C LYS A 120 16.39 23.63 22.30
N LYS A 121 16.22 22.94 23.42
CA LYS A 121 16.66 21.54 23.55
C LYS A 121 15.86 20.76 22.51
N LYS A 122 16.54 20.20 21.50
CA LYS A 122 15.92 19.26 20.55
C LYS A 122 15.21 18.16 21.35
N ALA A 123 13.92 18.00 21.14
CA ALA A 123 13.12 16.99 21.79
C ALA A 123 13.54 15.62 21.26
N THR A 124 14.39 14.90 22.00
CA THR A 124 14.63 13.48 21.74
C THR A 124 13.31 12.72 21.91
N ILE A 125 13.05 11.68 21.11
CA ILE A 125 11.90 10.73 21.17
C ILE A 125 11.44 10.38 22.61
N ALA A 126 12.35 10.45 23.59
CA ALA A 126 12.09 10.34 25.03
C ALA A 126 11.09 11.35 25.64
N SER A 127 10.65 12.40 24.94
CA SER A 127 9.67 13.38 25.47
C SER A 127 8.20 12.99 25.27
N PHE A 128 7.90 12.04 24.38
CA PHE A 128 6.51 11.68 24.07
C PHE A 128 6.03 10.49 24.89
N PRO A 129 4.74 10.46 25.29
CA PRO A 129 4.18 9.32 26.00
C PRO A 129 4.24 8.07 25.10
N ALA A 130 4.84 6.98 25.59
CA ALA A 130 4.93 5.71 24.86
C ALA A 130 3.56 5.00 24.69
N THR A 131 2.49 5.57 25.23
CA THR A 131 1.15 4.98 25.28
C THR A 131 0.05 6.05 25.22
N GLY A 132 -0.99 5.83 24.41
CA GLY A 132 -2.15 6.73 24.26
C GLY A 132 -3.38 5.99 23.73
N ASN A 133 -4.52 6.67 23.62
CA ASN A 133 -5.76 6.07 23.13
C ASN A 133 -5.95 6.29 21.62
N LEU A 134 -5.39 7.36 21.06
CA LEU A 134 -5.57 7.76 19.66
C LEU A 134 -4.21 7.79 18.95
N PRO A 135 -3.75 6.67 18.36
CA PRO A 135 -2.46 6.62 17.67
C PRO A 135 -2.47 7.50 16.44
N ASP A 136 -1.55 8.46 16.33
CA ASP A 136 -1.47 9.31 15.14
C ASP A 136 -0.87 8.51 13.96
N ILE A 137 -1.74 8.10 13.03
CA ILE A 137 -1.33 7.36 11.83
C ILE A 137 -0.48 8.20 10.86
N PHE A 138 -0.57 9.53 10.96
CA PHE A 138 0.19 10.49 10.17
C PHE A 138 1.50 10.90 10.85
N TRP A 139 1.81 10.32 12.02
CA TRP A 139 3.03 10.63 12.72
C TRP A 139 4.24 10.47 11.80
N ARG A 140 4.89 11.61 11.51
CA ARG A 140 6.10 11.72 10.67
C ARG A 140 5.93 11.24 9.22
N ALA A 141 4.69 11.15 8.73
CA ALA A 141 4.39 10.75 7.36
C ALA A 141 4.68 11.89 6.37
N VAL A 142 5.42 11.59 5.30
CA VAL A 142 5.49 12.46 4.12
C VAL A 142 4.18 12.35 3.34
N PRO A 143 3.47 13.47 3.04
CA PRO A 143 2.30 13.44 2.18
C PRO A 143 2.64 12.99 0.75
N MET A 144 1.73 12.21 0.13
CA MET A 144 1.94 11.74 -1.24
C MET A 144 2.03 12.91 -2.24
N ASP A 145 1.21 13.95 -2.07
CA ASP A 145 1.24 15.11 -2.97
C ASP A 145 2.58 15.84 -2.94
N HIS A 146 3.25 15.89 -1.78
CA HIS A 146 4.60 16.43 -1.70
C HIS A 146 5.63 15.53 -2.41
N LEU A 147 5.47 14.19 -2.33
CA LEU A 147 6.32 13.28 -3.09
C LEU A 147 6.13 13.47 -4.60
N ARG A 148 4.91 13.78 -5.06
CA ARG A 148 4.61 14.04 -6.47
C ARG A 148 5.31 15.27 -7.03
N GLU A 149 5.73 16.20 -6.18
CA GLU A 149 6.55 17.36 -6.55
C GLU A 149 8.06 17.04 -6.60
N HIS A 150 8.49 15.86 -6.16
CA HIS A 150 9.90 15.49 -6.13
C HIS A 150 10.49 15.45 -7.55
N PRO A 151 11.67 16.04 -7.83
CA PRO A 151 12.22 16.17 -9.19
C PRO A 151 12.56 14.83 -9.87
N ARG A 152 12.69 13.75 -9.09
CA ARG A 152 12.88 12.36 -9.56
C ARG A 152 11.66 11.46 -9.40
N PHE A 153 10.52 12.01 -9.01
CA PHE A 153 9.27 11.31 -9.00
C PHE A 153 8.44 11.78 -10.20
N VAL A 154 7.88 10.85 -10.97
CA VAL A 154 7.00 11.16 -12.10
C VAL A 154 5.59 10.76 -11.69
N PRO A 155 4.73 11.73 -11.31
CA PRO A 155 3.38 11.43 -10.88
C PRO A 155 2.49 11.02 -12.06
N LEU A 156 1.43 10.29 -11.76
CA LEU A 156 0.35 10.06 -12.72
C LEU A 156 -0.48 11.34 -12.89
N PRO A 157 -1.10 11.55 -14.07
CA PRO A 157 -2.08 12.62 -14.22
C PRO A 157 -3.22 12.45 -13.22
N GLN A 158 -3.88 13.55 -12.86
CA GLN A 158 -5.10 13.46 -12.08
C GLN A 158 -6.15 12.63 -12.85
N PRO A 159 -6.88 11.71 -12.21
CA PRO A 159 -7.79 10.78 -12.88
C PRO A 159 -8.82 11.46 -13.81
N GLU A 160 -9.28 12.66 -13.46
CA GLU A 160 -10.21 13.48 -14.25
C GLU A 160 -9.62 13.99 -15.58
N PHE A 161 -8.29 14.04 -15.71
CA PHE A 161 -7.61 14.46 -16.94
C PHE A 161 -7.38 13.30 -17.91
N VAL A 162 -7.69 12.05 -17.52
CA VAL A 162 -7.63 10.88 -18.40
C VAL A 162 -8.90 10.79 -19.23
N ALA A 163 -8.96 11.60 -20.29
CA ALA A 163 -10.15 11.75 -21.12
C ALA A 163 -10.48 10.52 -21.98
N LYS A 164 -9.47 9.73 -22.36
CA LYS A 164 -9.64 8.54 -23.20
C LYS A 164 -8.43 7.60 -23.07
N LEU A 165 -8.71 6.30 -23.08
CA LEU A 165 -7.72 5.23 -23.20
C LEU A 165 -7.51 4.90 -24.68
N SER A 166 -6.25 4.85 -25.11
CA SER A 166 -5.85 4.48 -26.47
C SER A 166 -5.65 2.98 -26.60
N CYS A 167 -5.27 2.32 -25.51
CA CYS A 167 -5.17 0.87 -25.39
C CYS A 167 -5.55 0.41 -23.98
N LEU A 168 -5.74 -0.91 -23.79
CA LEU A 168 -6.07 -1.47 -22.48
C LEU A 168 -5.00 -1.17 -21.42
N GLU A 169 -3.73 -1.09 -21.82
CA GLU A 169 -2.63 -0.83 -20.90
C GLU A 169 -2.64 0.60 -20.33
N ASP A 170 -3.36 1.53 -20.97
CA ASP A 170 -3.55 2.89 -20.44
C ASP A 170 -4.38 2.90 -19.13
N ALA A 171 -4.99 1.77 -18.74
CA ALA A 171 -5.60 1.60 -17.42
C ALA A 171 -4.63 1.90 -16.26
N ARG A 172 -3.32 1.81 -16.50
CA ARG A 172 -2.27 2.18 -15.53
C ARG A 172 -2.18 3.68 -15.26
N LEU A 173 -2.88 4.52 -16.02
CA LEU A 173 -2.87 5.98 -15.84
C LEU A 173 -3.78 6.45 -14.70
N PHE A 174 -4.65 5.59 -14.19
CA PHE A 174 -5.50 5.92 -13.06
C PHE A 174 -4.77 5.72 -11.73
N GLN A 175 -4.62 6.82 -10.99
CA GLN A 175 -3.96 6.83 -9.68
C GLN A 175 -4.57 5.82 -8.70
N GLN A 176 -3.72 5.24 -7.85
CA GLN A 176 -4.18 4.43 -6.74
C GLN A 176 -5.07 5.26 -5.80
N GLY A 177 -6.14 4.66 -5.30
CA GLY A 177 -7.15 5.36 -4.48
C GLY A 177 -8.23 6.11 -5.27
N SER A 178 -8.10 6.20 -6.60
CA SER A 178 -9.20 6.67 -7.45
C SER A 178 -10.31 5.61 -7.56
N TRP A 179 -11.55 6.05 -7.79
CA TRP A 179 -12.65 5.11 -7.98
C TRP A 179 -12.48 4.29 -9.28
N GLN A 180 -11.80 4.85 -10.29
CA GLN A 180 -11.46 4.14 -11.53
C GLN A 180 -10.53 2.96 -11.24
N TRP A 181 -9.51 3.19 -10.41
CA TRP A 181 -8.61 2.15 -9.93
C TRP A 181 -9.36 1.07 -9.14
N ASP A 182 -10.30 1.44 -8.26
CA ASP A 182 -11.17 0.50 -7.56
C ASP A 182 -12.04 -0.34 -8.51
N ALA A 183 -12.57 0.29 -9.58
CA ALA A 183 -13.39 -0.39 -10.57
C ALA A 183 -12.59 -1.46 -11.33
N LEU A 184 -11.33 -1.17 -11.67
CA LEU A 184 -10.41 -2.09 -12.37
C LEU A 184 -10.07 -3.37 -11.58
N HIS A 185 -10.26 -3.36 -10.25
CA HIS A 185 -10.06 -4.53 -9.39
C HIS A 185 -11.18 -5.56 -9.47
N ASN A 186 -12.37 -5.18 -9.93
CA ASN A 186 -13.51 -6.09 -9.95
C ASN A 186 -13.31 -7.22 -10.96
N GLY A 187 -13.51 -8.46 -10.52
CA GLY A 187 -13.34 -9.67 -11.35
C GLY A 187 -11.92 -9.90 -11.87
N ARG A 188 -10.93 -9.13 -11.38
CA ARG A 188 -9.51 -9.26 -11.74
C ARG A 188 -8.73 -9.87 -10.59
N CYS A 189 -7.87 -10.83 -10.91
CA CYS A 189 -6.89 -11.36 -9.98
C CYS A 189 -5.76 -10.34 -9.89
N THR A 190 -5.77 -9.57 -8.80
CA THR A 190 -4.68 -8.66 -8.47
C THR A 190 -3.71 -9.30 -7.49
N THR A 191 -2.57 -8.67 -7.25
CA THR A 191 -1.52 -9.12 -6.33
C THR A 191 -2.07 -9.56 -4.97
N SER A 192 -3.00 -8.78 -4.40
CA SER A 192 -3.68 -9.09 -3.13
C SER A 192 -4.51 -10.38 -3.14
N GLN A 193 -5.05 -10.76 -4.30
CA GLN A 193 -5.88 -11.97 -4.47
C GLN A 193 -5.05 -13.18 -4.84
N ALA A 194 -3.97 -13.00 -5.59
CA ALA A 194 -3.16 -14.08 -6.12
C ALA A 194 -2.69 -15.03 -5.01
N VAL A 195 -2.15 -14.51 -3.91
CA VAL A 195 -1.68 -15.35 -2.79
C VAL A 195 -2.79 -16.24 -2.19
N ALA A 196 -4.03 -15.76 -2.15
CA ALA A 196 -5.16 -16.52 -1.63
C ALA A 196 -5.67 -17.54 -2.66
N ALA A 197 -5.78 -17.14 -3.93
CA ALA A 197 -6.18 -18.01 -5.04
C ALA A 197 -5.17 -19.13 -5.30
N LEU A 198 -3.88 -18.88 -5.07
CA LEU A 198 -2.82 -19.89 -5.11
C LEU A 198 -2.87 -20.86 -3.93
N GLY A 199 -3.73 -20.65 -2.93
CA GLY A 199 -3.84 -21.50 -1.75
C GLY A 199 -2.70 -21.34 -0.74
N PHE A 200 -1.82 -20.34 -0.90
CA PHE A 200 -0.66 -20.14 0.00
C PHE A 200 -1.05 -19.73 1.42
N LEU A 201 -2.28 -19.25 1.60
CA LEU A 201 -2.85 -18.92 2.89
C LEU A 201 -3.67 -20.08 3.51
N GLU A 202 -3.83 -21.20 2.80
CA GLU A 202 -4.45 -22.42 3.33
C GLU A 202 -3.56 -23.06 4.40
N PRO A 203 -4.13 -23.70 5.44
CA PRO A 203 -3.39 -24.10 6.63
C PRO A 203 -2.09 -24.88 6.37
N THR A 204 -2.11 -25.82 5.43
CA THR A 204 -0.96 -26.70 5.18
C THR A 204 0.13 -26.02 4.35
N ALA A 205 -0.24 -25.38 3.24
CA ALA A 205 0.72 -24.63 2.43
C ALA A 205 1.31 -23.44 3.22
N ALA A 206 0.48 -22.74 3.98
CA ALA A 206 0.89 -21.65 4.85
C ALA A 206 1.91 -22.08 5.91
N GLU A 207 1.77 -23.29 6.46
CA GLU A 207 2.74 -23.83 7.42
C GLU A 207 4.10 -24.03 6.77
N VAL A 208 4.14 -24.63 5.57
CA VAL A 208 5.39 -24.83 4.80
C VAL A 208 6.06 -23.51 4.45
N LEU A 209 5.26 -22.51 4.06
CA LEU A 209 5.74 -21.17 3.69
C LEU A 209 6.07 -20.28 4.89
N GLY A 210 5.84 -20.74 6.12
CA GLY A 210 6.08 -19.95 7.33
C GLY A 210 5.12 -18.77 7.51
N VAL A 211 3.93 -18.83 6.90
CA VAL A 211 2.90 -17.79 7.03
C VAL A 211 2.32 -17.82 8.45
N PRO A 212 2.27 -16.67 9.16
CA PRO A 212 1.73 -16.58 10.51
C PRO A 212 0.28 -17.08 10.59
N PRO A 213 -0.14 -17.78 11.66
CA PRO A 213 -1.50 -18.30 11.80
C PRO A 213 -2.60 -17.25 11.60
N ALA A 214 -2.36 -16.00 12.01
CA ALA A 214 -3.31 -14.91 11.86
C ALA A 214 -3.59 -14.50 10.40
N TRP A 215 -2.71 -14.86 9.47
CA TRP A 215 -2.86 -14.59 8.04
C TRP A 215 -3.37 -15.80 7.27
N ARG A 216 -3.47 -16.95 7.93
CA ARG A 216 -3.99 -18.18 7.32
C ARG A 216 -5.49 -18.02 7.14
N ARG A 217 -5.90 -17.96 5.88
CA ARG A 217 -7.28 -17.77 5.44
C ARG A 217 -7.48 -18.54 4.15
N GLY A 218 -8.69 -19.03 3.94
CA GLY A 218 -8.96 -19.79 2.73
C GLY A 218 -9.09 -18.92 1.47
N GLY A 219 -9.26 -19.57 0.33
CA GLY A 219 -9.45 -18.92 -0.98
C GLY A 219 -10.77 -18.15 -1.15
N GLY A 220 -11.64 -18.09 -0.14
CA GLY A 220 -13.00 -17.52 -0.24
C GLY A 220 -13.06 -16.05 -0.67
N GLY A 221 -12.12 -15.22 -0.21
CA GLY A 221 -12.04 -13.81 -0.62
C GLY A 221 -11.73 -13.67 -2.11
N ALA A 222 -10.75 -14.43 -2.60
CA ALA A 222 -10.41 -14.49 -4.02
C ALA A 222 -11.59 -15.05 -4.84
N PHE A 223 -12.22 -16.13 -4.40
CA PHE A 223 -13.40 -16.71 -5.05
C PHE A 223 -14.51 -15.67 -5.26
N HIS A 224 -14.84 -14.88 -4.23
CA HIS A 224 -15.84 -13.82 -4.35
C HIS A 224 -15.40 -12.64 -5.21
N ARG A 225 -14.13 -12.22 -5.14
CA ARG A 225 -13.63 -11.10 -5.96
C ARG A 225 -13.60 -11.46 -7.44
N LEU A 226 -13.10 -12.64 -7.77
CA LEU A 226 -12.95 -13.12 -9.15
C LEU A 226 -14.28 -13.49 -9.80
N GLY A 227 -15.30 -13.82 -9.01
CA GLY A 227 -16.66 -14.04 -9.51
C GLY A 227 -17.43 -12.76 -9.86
N LYS A 228 -16.86 -11.57 -9.63
CA LYS A 228 -17.50 -10.30 -9.99
C LYS A 228 -17.34 -10.01 -11.49
N PRO A 229 -18.24 -9.21 -12.09
CA PRO A 229 -18.02 -8.66 -13.43
C PRO A 229 -16.73 -7.84 -13.48
N ALA A 230 -16.02 -7.93 -14.60
CA ALA A 230 -14.76 -7.22 -14.85
C ALA A 230 -14.86 -6.39 -16.13
N LEU A 231 -14.13 -5.27 -16.16
CA LEU A 231 -13.90 -4.50 -17.38
C LEU A 231 -12.89 -5.23 -18.26
N ARG A 232 -13.29 -5.58 -19.48
CA ARG A 232 -12.51 -6.45 -20.39
C ARG A 232 -12.11 -5.73 -21.66
N THR A 233 -12.98 -4.90 -22.21
CA THR A 233 -12.74 -4.27 -23.51
C THR A 233 -12.36 -2.80 -23.36
N LEU A 234 -11.67 -2.27 -24.38
CA LEU A 234 -11.29 -0.87 -24.42
C LEU A 234 -12.53 0.05 -24.44
N ASP A 235 -13.59 -0.37 -25.13
CA ASP A 235 -14.85 0.37 -25.20
C ASP A 235 -15.56 0.40 -23.84
N GLU A 236 -15.62 -0.73 -23.13
CA GLU A 236 -16.16 -0.78 -21.76
C GLU A 236 -15.36 0.11 -20.81
N MET A 237 -14.03 0.05 -20.87
CA MET A 237 -13.16 0.86 -20.02
C MET A 237 -13.33 2.36 -20.32
N ASN A 238 -13.38 2.77 -21.58
CA ASN A 238 -13.63 4.17 -21.94
C ASN A 238 -15.01 4.65 -21.48
N ALA A 239 -16.06 3.85 -21.74
CA ALA A 239 -17.43 4.20 -21.37
C ALA A 239 -17.63 4.32 -19.85
N ILE A 240 -16.94 3.49 -19.07
CA ILE A 240 -17.08 3.52 -17.60
C ILE A 240 -16.09 4.50 -16.99
N LEU A 241 -14.80 4.36 -17.25
CA LEU A 241 -13.72 5.04 -16.51
C LEU A 241 -13.50 6.48 -16.96
N CYS A 242 -13.73 6.82 -18.23
CA CYS A 242 -13.45 8.14 -18.79
C CYS A 242 -14.70 9.03 -18.90
N GLU A 243 -15.87 8.47 -19.21
CA GLU A 243 -17.11 9.27 -19.38
C GLU A 243 -17.75 9.69 -18.05
N GLY A 244 -17.40 9.04 -16.93
CA GLY A 244 -17.85 9.39 -15.59
C GLY A 244 -17.24 10.69 -15.01
N ALA A 245 -16.29 11.32 -15.71
CA ALA A 245 -15.57 12.51 -15.26
C ALA A 245 -16.39 13.80 -15.50
N LYS A 246 -17.39 14.05 -14.64
CA LYS A 246 -17.92 15.41 -14.44
C LYS A 246 -18.12 15.69 -12.95
N ALA A 247 -17.13 16.32 -12.30
CA ALA A 247 -17.34 17.31 -11.23
C ALA A 247 -16.03 17.91 -10.71
N ASN A 248 -16.00 19.26 -10.75
CA ASN A 248 -15.30 20.23 -9.89
C ASN A 248 -13.81 20.00 -9.60
N SER A 249 -12.94 20.59 -10.45
CA SER A 249 -11.56 20.85 -10.06
C SER A 249 -11.52 21.94 -8.99
N THR A 250 -10.90 21.64 -7.86
CA THR A 250 -10.41 22.68 -6.96
C THR A 250 -9.04 23.07 -7.48
N THR A 251 -8.87 24.33 -7.85
CA THR A 251 -7.58 24.91 -8.25
C THR A 251 -6.59 24.72 -7.11
N ILE A 252 -5.47 24.04 -7.37
CA ILE A 252 -4.33 23.98 -6.47
C ILE A 252 -3.62 25.34 -6.57
N ASP A 253 -3.47 26.02 -5.43
CA ASP A 253 -2.76 27.29 -5.30
C ASP A 253 -1.27 27.16 -5.61
N GLU A 254 -0.65 28.31 -5.88
CA GLU A 254 0.69 28.51 -6.45
C GLU A 254 1.83 27.66 -5.84
N VAL A 255 2.72 27.24 -6.74
CA VAL A 255 3.97 26.51 -6.53
C VAL A 255 4.81 27.16 -5.42
N THR A 256 4.94 26.46 -4.31
CA THR A 256 6.01 26.70 -3.33
C THR A 256 7.16 25.73 -3.62
N ASP A 257 8.38 26.25 -3.72
CA ASP A 257 9.60 25.50 -4.05
C ASP A 257 9.97 24.57 -2.88
N LEU A 258 9.32 23.39 -2.80
CA LEU A 258 9.39 22.47 -1.65
C LEU A 258 10.71 21.70 -1.57
N TRP A 259 11.39 21.56 -2.71
CA TRP A 259 12.60 20.75 -2.87
C TRP A 259 13.81 21.65 -3.11
N ASP A 260 14.69 21.79 -2.12
CA ASP A 260 15.99 22.41 -2.37
C ASP A 260 16.86 21.47 -3.21
N ASP A 261 17.36 21.98 -4.34
CA ASP A 261 18.46 21.38 -5.10
C ASP A 261 19.77 21.69 -4.37
N ASP A 262 19.92 21.16 -3.15
CA ASP A 262 21.06 21.49 -2.28
C ASP A 262 22.34 20.81 -2.83
N ASP A 263 23.02 21.58 -3.66
CA ASP A 263 24.39 21.44 -4.16
C ASP A 263 24.66 20.28 -5.14
N VAL A 264 25.25 20.65 -6.27
CA VAL A 264 25.57 19.87 -7.48
C VAL A 264 26.47 18.63 -7.21
N GLN A 265 26.81 18.37 -5.95
CA GLN A 265 27.69 17.30 -5.51
C GLN A 265 27.09 16.35 -4.45
N ASN A 266 25.95 16.64 -3.80
CA ASN A 266 25.41 15.80 -2.73
C ASN A 266 24.07 15.15 -3.12
N THR A 267 24.12 13.87 -3.47
CA THR A 267 23.07 13.08 -4.15
C THR A 267 21.86 12.69 -3.28
N THR A 268 21.47 13.52 -2.30
CA THR A 268 20.32 13.24 -1.43
C THR A 268 19.40 14.46 -1.46
N PHE A 269 18.21 14.32 -2.02
CA PHE A 269 17.21 15.37 -1.95
C PHE A 269 16.75 15.48 -0.50
N PHE A 270 16.87 16.68 0.08
CA PHE A 270 16.31 17.00 1.38
C PHE A 270 15.21 18.03 1.15
N ALA A 271 13.96 17.61 1.25
CA ALA A 271 12.86 18.56 1.32
C ALA A 271 12.90 19.27 2.67
N ARG A 272 12.69 20.59 2.64
CA ARG A 272 12.35 21.37 3.83
C ARG A 272 10.89 21.09 4.18
N TYR A 273 10.63 19.92 4.75
CA TYR A 273 9.29 19.57 5.23
C TYR A 273 8.93 20.37 6.49
N LEU A 274 8.61 21.65 6.29
CA LEU A 274 8.01 22.51 7.29
C LEU A 274 6.48 22.37 7.22
N HIS A 275 5.98 21.13 7.34
CA HIS A 275 4.53 20.94 7.50
C HIS A 275 4.17 21.22 8.95
N GLU A 276 3.68 22.43 9.22
CA GLU A 276 3.08 22.76 10.50
C GLU A 276 1.65 22.21 10.50
N THR A 277 1.43 21.13 11.25
CA THR A 277 0.07 20.60 11.48
C THR A 277 -0.71 21.60 12.33
N ASP A 278 -1.78 22.15 11.79
CA ASP A 278 -2.66 23.07 12.51
C ASP A 278 -3.68 22.34 13.40
N ASP A 279 -4.36 23.09 14.26
CA ASP A 279 -5.36 22.55 15.20
C ASP A 279 -6.57 21.92 14.47
N GLU A 280 -6.89 22.38 13.26
CA GLU A 280 -8.01 21.86 12.47
C GLU A 280 -7.65 20.49 11.90
N GLU A 281 -6.46 20.32 11.34
CA GLU A 281 -5.92 19.06 10.88
C GLU A 281 -5.82 18.04 12.03
N ILE A 282 -5.32 18.44 13.21
CA ILE A 282 -5.28 17.57 14.40
C ILE A 282 -6.70 17.09 14.76
N LYS A 283 -7.69 17.99 14.71
CA LYS A 283 -9.08 17.67 15.00
C LYS A 283 -9.67 16.71 13.96
N GLU A 284 -9.35 16.88 12.68
CA GLU A 284 -9.77 15.99 11.60
C GLU A 284 -9.16 14.59 11.74
N ARG A 285 -7.84 14.50 11.97
CA ARG A 285 -7.13 13.23 12.25
C ARG A 285 -7.73 12.50 13.45
N THR A 286 -8.03 13.26 14.51
CA THR A 286 -8.68 12.76 15.73
C THR A 286 -10.07 12.17 15.41
N GLU A 287 -10.87 12.90 14.64
CA GLU A 287 -12.22 12.46 14.26
C GLU A 287 -12.18 11.24 13.33
N GLN A 288 -11.21 11.18 12.41
CA GLN A 288 -10.99 10.02 11.55
C GLN A 288 -10.74 8.76 12.39
N LEU A 289 -9.88 8.81 13.40
CA LEU A 289 -9.62 7.67 14.28
C LEU A 289 -10.84 7.30 15.12
N ARG A 290 -11.61 8.28 15.60
CA ARG A 290 -12.86 8.02 16.35
C ARG A 290 -13.89 7.28 15.51
N ARG A 291 -13.98 7.59 14.21
CA ARG A 291 -14.90 6.92 13.26
C ARG A 291 -14.56 5.44 13.02
N LEU A 292 -13.32 5.02 13.25
CA LEU A 292 -12.93 3.61 13.15
C LEU A 292 -13.54 2.73 14.25
N GLY A 293 -14.18 3.33 15.25
CA GLY A 293 -14.88 2.63 16.30
C GLY A 293 -13.95 2.04 17.36
N GLN A 294 -14.38 0.93 17.99
CA GLN A 294 -13.68 0.31 19.11
C GLN A 294 -13.46 -1.19 18.89
N GLY A 295 -12.57 -1.79 19.69
CA GLY A 295 -12.35 -3.23 19.72
C GLY A 295 -11.29 -3.73 18.72
N ASP A 296 -11.37 -4.99 18.33
CA ASP A 296 -10.35 -5.66 17.50
C ASP A 296 -10.31 -5.15 16.05
N TYR A 297 -11.40 -4.56 15.56
CA TYR A 297 -11.44 -3.89 14.27
C TYR A 297 -10.50 -2.67 14.22
N LEU A 298 -10.45 -1.88 15.31
CA LEU A 298 -9.62 -0.69 15.40
C LEU A 298 -8.12 -0.99 15.23
N ASP A 299 -7.61 -2.09 15.81
CA ASP A 299 -6.18 -2.44 15.68
C ASP A 299 -5.81 -2.77 14.23
N LYS A 300 -6.68 -3.49 13.53
CA LYS A 300 -6.49 -3.80 12.11
C LYS A 300 -6.59 -2.53 11.25
N ALA A 301 -7.58 -1.69 11.52
CA ALA A 301 -7.77 -0.44 10.79
C ALA A 301 -6.57 0.51 10.96
N VAL A 302 -6.06 0.69 12.18
CA VAL A 302 -4.87 1.51 12.46
C VAL A 302 -3.65 1.00 11.69
N ARG A 303 -3.40 -0.32 11.67
CA ARG A 303 -2.26 -0.90 10.94
C ARG A 303 -2.37 -0.70 9.42
N LEU A 304 -3.57 -0.87 8.87
CA LEU A 304 -3.82 -0.66 7.43
C LEU A 304 -3.64 0.79 7.04
N LEU A 305 -4.27 1.70 7.79
CA LEU A 305 -4.14 3.13 7.54
C LEU A 305 -2.70 3.61 7.71
N TRP A 306 -1.99 3.14 8.74
CA TRP A 306 -0.55 3.38 8.89
C TRP A 306 0.24 2.97 7.64
N GLY A 307 -0.05 1.77 7.12
CA GLY A 307 0.57 1.23 5.92
C GLY A 307 0.50 2.19 4.75
N ASN A 308 -0.73 2.63 4.44
CA ASN A 308 -1.04 3.53 3.33
C ASN A 308 -0.49 4.94 3.57
N THR A 309 -0.67 5.49 4.78
CA THR A 309 -0.22 6.84 5.13
C THR A 309 1.30 6.98 5.03
N GLN A 310 2.07 5.92 5.28
CA GLN A 310 3.53 5.94 5.25
C GLN A 310 4.13 5.52 3.89
N GLU A 311 3.30 5.20 2.89
CA GLU A 311 3.72 4.71 1.58
C GLU A 311 4.70 5.68 0.89
N ALA A 312 4.32 6.95 0.79
CA ALA A 312 5.16 8.00 0.20
C ALA A 312 6.51 8.16 0.91
N THR A 313 6.56 7.94 2.23
CA THR A 313 7.82 8.00 2.99
C THR A 313 8.76 6.85 2.61
N ALA A 314 8.21 5.65 2.38
CA ALA A 314 9.00 4.51 1.94
C ALA A 314 9.44 4.63 0.46
N LEU A 315 8.59 5.17 -0.41
CA LEU A 315 8.94 5.47 -1.80
C LEU A 315 10.04 6.53 -1.87
N LEU A 316 9.96 7.59 -1.05
CA LEU A 316 11.03 8.59 -0.93
C LEU A 316 12.35 7.96 -0.48
N THR A 317 12.30 7.02 0.47
CA THR A 317 13.48 6.24 0.88
C THR A 317 14.07 5.45 -0.29
N ALA A 318 13.22 4.86 -1.14
CA ALA A 318 13.67 4.15 -2.35
C ALA A 318 14.37 5.12 -3.33
N ILE A 319 13.73 6.24 -3.67
CA ILE A 319 14.28 7.25 -4.58
C ILE A 319 15.62 7.76 -4.07
N ASN A 320 15.69 8.19 -2.81
CA ASN A 320 16.91 8.70 -2.20
C ASN A 320 18.04 7.67 -2.15
N TYR A 321 17.73 6.38 -2.11
CA TYR A 321 18.76 5.35 -2.22
C TYR A 321 19.25 5.18 -3.65
N PHE A 322 18.36 4.99 -4.62
CA PHE A 322 18.76 4.69 -5.99
C PHE A 322 19.37 5.89 -6.72
N THR A 323 18.94 7.12 -6.42
CA THR A 323 19.51 8.34 -7.02
C THR A 323 20.95 8.60 -6.60
N LYS A 324 21.37 8.09 -5.43
CA LYS A 324 22.78 8.09 -5.00
C LYS A 324 23.65 7.23 -5.91
N THR A 325 23.12 6.12 -6.40
CA THR A 325 23.85 5.18 -7.25
C THR A 325 23.76 5.52 -8.74
N ASP A 326 22.60 6.02 -9.18
CA ASP A 326 22.34 6.44 -10.56
C ASP A 326 21.56 7.76 -10.54
N LYS A 327 22.24 8.87 -10.88
CA LYS A 327 21.64 10.21 -10.84
C LYS A 327 20.50 10.41 -11.84
N LYS A 328 20.32 9.51 -12.80
CA LYS A 328 19.28 9.61 -13.83
C LYS A 328 18.06 8.75 -13.54
N VAL A 329 18.12 7.89 -12.52
CA VAL A 329 16.98 7.07 -12.12
C VAL A 329 15.80 7.97 -11.74
N VAL A 330 14.61 7.58 -12.18
CA VAL A 330 13.34 8.20 -11.78
C VAL A 330 12.40 7.12 -11.27
N LEU A 331 11.57 7.46 -10.28
CA LEU A 331 10.48 6.62 -9.83
C LEU A 331 9.18 7.13 -10.45
N LYS A 332 8.47 6.27 -11.17
CA LYS A 332 7.17 6.61 -11.76
C LYS A 332 6.04 6.04 -10.91
N GLU A 333 5.05 6.86 -10.63
CA GLU A 333 3.76 6.41 -10.13
C GLU A 333 3.04 5.60 -11.21
N VAL A 334 2.37 4.51 -10.83
CA VAL A 334 1.61 3.66 -11.75
C VAL A 334 0.33 3.15 -11.10
N GLY A 335 -0.70 2.97 -11.92
CA GLY A 335 -1.99 2.40 -11.55
C GLY A 335 -2.04 0.89 -11.83
N MET A 336 -3.16 0.43 -12.40
CA MET A 336 -3.33 -0.98 -12.77
C MET A 336 -2.51 -1.35 -14.02
N CYS A 337 -1.41 -2.07 -13.84
CA CYS A 337 -0.60 -2.64 -14.91
C CYS A 337 -1.13 -4.00 -15.38
N GLY A 338 -0.80 -4.35 -16.62
CA GLY A 338 -1.06 -5.66 -17.20
C GLY A 338 -2.50 -5.86 -17.70
N ALA A 339 -3.29 -4.79 -17.78
CA ALA A 339 -4.61 -4.84 -18.39
C ALA A 339 -4.53 -5.25 -19.87
N GLY A 340 -3.46 -4.85 -20.56
CA GLY A 340 -3.21 -5.18 -21.97
C GLY A 340 -2.52 -6.53 -22.21
N LEU A 341 -2.21 -7.33 -21.19
CA LEU A 341 -1.52 -8.62 -21.38
C LEU A 341 -2.29 -9.54 -22.35
N ASP A 342 -1.57 -10.20 -23.26
CA ASP A 342 -2.16 -11.10 -24.25
C ASP A 342 -3.00 -12.22 -23.61
N LEU A 343 -2.56 -12.73 -22.45
CA LEU A 343 -3.29 -13.75 -21.69
C LEU A 343 -4.66 -13.26 -21.19
N ASN A 344 -4.86 -11.95 -21.02
CA ASN A 344 -6.17 -11.37 -20.67
C ASN A 344 -7.12 -11.27 -21.89
N GLN A 345 -6.57 -11.30 -23.10
CA GLN A 345 -7.34 -11.14 -24.35
C GLN A 345 -7.62 -12.46 -25.05
N THR A 346 -6.73 -13.44 -24.90
CA THR A 346 -6.68 -14.61 -25.80
C THR A 346 -6.79 -15.98 -25.10
N ASP A 347 -6.76 -16.04 -23.77
CA ASP A 347 -6.75 -17.33 -23.09
C ASP A 347 -8.14 -17.98 -23.06
N LEU A 348 -8.40 -18.86 -24.03
CA LEU A 348 -9.62 -19.67 -24.10
C LEU A 348 -9.78 -20.65 -22.93
N ARG A 349 -8.74 -20.87 -22.10
CA ARG A 349 -8.79 -21.82 -20.98
C ARG A 349 -9.65 -21.33 -19.84
N SER A 350 -9.73 -20.01 -19.61
CA SER A 350 -10.54 -19.43 -18.54
C SER A 350 -10.78 -17.94 -18.75
N SER A 351 -11.80 -17.40 -18.09
CA SER A 351 -12.10 -15.97 -18.00
C SER A 351 -11.17 -15.17 -17.07
N LEU A 352 -10.09 -15.76 -16.55
CA LEU A 352 -9.15 -15.13 -15.64
C LEU A 352 -8.57 -13.84 -16.23
N LEU A 353 -8.61 -12.78 -15.44
CA LEU A 353 -7.89 -11.54 -15.73
C LEU A 353 -6.82 -11.32 -14.68
N ILE A 354 -5.64 -10.93 -15.13
CA ILE A 354 -4.47 -10.65 -14.31
C ILE A 354 -4.21 -9.15 -14.33
N GLY A 355 -3.80 -8.60 -13.20
CA GLY A 355 -3.27 -7.24 -13.11
C GLY A 355 -2.45 -7.07 -11.85
N ALA A 356 -1.62 -6.03 -11.83
CA ALA A 356 -0.84 -5.67 -10.66
C ALA A 356 -0.81 -4.16 -10.49
N THR A 357 -0.60 -3.70 -9.27
CA THR A 357 -0.52 -2.29 -8.91
C THR A 357 0.75 -2.09 -8.09
N PRO A 358 1.93 -2.10 -8.73
CA PRO A 358 3.16 -1.76 -8.03
C PRO A 358 3.01 -0.37 -7.37
N ASP A 359 3.61 -0.17 -6.21
CA ASP A 359 3.63 1.14 -5.53
C ASP A 359 4.45 2.18 -6.32
N GLY A 360 5.36 1.71 -7.17
CA GLY A 360 6.02 2.53 -8.19
C GLY A 360 6.87 1.69 -9.15
N VAL A 361 7.47 2.36 -10.14
CA VAL A 361 8.39 1.74 -11.10
C VAL A 361 9.66 2.56 -11.22
N LEU A 362 10.81 1.97 -10.90
CA LEU A 362 12.10 2.59 -11.18
C LEU A 362 12.41 2.48 -12.66
N HIS A 363 12.79 3.59 -13.27
CA HIS A 363 13.29 3.67 -14.65
C HIS A 363 14.75 4.11 -14.63
N TYR A 364 15.62 3.28 -15.21
CA TYR A 364 17.05 3.55 -15.33
C TYR A 364 17.42 4.14 -16.69
N ASP A 365 18.60 4.75 -16.80
CA ASP A 365 19.09 5.37 -18.05
C ASP A 365 19.32 4.35 -19.17
N ASP A 366 19.61 3.09 -18.82
CA ASP A 366 19.78 1.99 -19.77
C ASP A 366 18.45 1.43 -20.31
N GLY A 367 17.32 2.00 -19.88
CA GLY A 367 15.98 1.59 -20.27
C GLY A 367 15.44 0.39 -19.48
N SER A 368 16.22 -0.20 -18.57
CA SER A 368 15.72 -1.22 -17.66
C SER A 368 14.73 -0.62 -16.66
N ILE A 369 13.82 -1.47 -16.17
CA ILE A 369 12.83 -1.10 -15.17
C ILE A 369 12.78 -2.11 -14.04
N GLU A 370 12.39 -1.65 -12.86
CA GLU A 370 12.09 -2.49 -11.71
C GLU A 370 10.78 -2.07 -11.05
N ALA A 371 9.94 -3.06 -10.70
CA ALA A 371 8.80 -2.81 -9.83
C ALA A 371 9.30 -2.37 -8.45
N VAL A 372 8.59 -1.47 -7.80
CA VAL A 372 8.81 -1.09 -6.39
C VAL A 372 7.56 -1.41 -5.60
N GLU A 373 7.76 -2.13 -4.51
CA GLU A 373 6.75 -2.48 -3.52
C GLU A 373 7.23 -1.99 -2.15
N VAL A 374 6.37 -1.33 -1.39
CA VAL A 374 6.69 -0.83 -0.06
C VAL A 374 5.82 -1.48 1.00
N LYS A 375 6.42 -1.80 2.15
CA LYS A 375 5.73 -2.37 3.31
C LYS A 375 6.13 -1.61 4.56
N ASN A 376 5.18 -0.93 5.16
CA ASN A 376 5.37 -0.11 6.36
C ASN A 376 4.92 -0.87 7.61
N HIS A 377 5.87 -1.17 8.49
CA HIS A 377 5.59 -1.79 9.78
C HIS A 377 5.01 -0.76 10.76
N CYS A 378 3.76 -0.99 11.18
CA CYS A 378 3.07 -0.16 12.15
C CYS A 378 3.72 -0.28 13.54
N PRO A 379 4.12 0.83 14.18
CA PRO A 379 4.70 0.79 15.52
C PRO A 379 3.61 0.61 16.60
N PHE A 380 2.36 0.92 16.28
CA PHE A 380 1.26 0.88 17.25
C PHE A 380 0.75 -0.55 17.44
N TYR A 381 0.68 -0.99 18.68
CA TYR A 381 0.02 -2.22 19.07
C TYR A 381 -0.92 -1.97 20.24
N SER A 382 -2.04 -2.68 20.25
CA SER A 382 -3.03 -2.52 21.30
C SER A 382 -2.75 -3.39 22.52
N ASN A 383 -2.71 -2.74 23.68
CA ASN A 383 -2.62 -3.39 24.98
C ASN A 383 -4.02 -3.58 25.58
N ARG A 384 -4.36 -4.81 25.95
CA ARG A 384 -5.55 -5.12 26.74
C ARG A 384 -5.25 -4.87 28.22
N GLY A 385 -5.42 -3.62 28.66
CA GLY A 385 -5.38 -3.29 30.08
C GLY A 385 -6.67 -3.69 30.80
N ARG A 386 -6.58 -4.41 31.93
CA ARG A 386 -7.72 -4.58 32.86
C ARG A 386 -7.91 -3.27 33.64
N LYS A 387 -9.08 -2.62 33.56
CA LYS A 387 -9.43 -1.60 34.56
C LYS A 387 -9.57 -2.22 35.94
N ARG A 388 -9.27 -1.41 36.96
CA ARG A 388 -9.64 -1.66 38.37
C ARG A 388 -11.17 -1.75 38.59
N ASN A 389 -11.98 -1.16 37.68
CA ASN A 389 -13.45 -1.10 37.74
C ASN A 389 -14.17 -1.77 36.53
N GLY A 390 -13.63 -2.86 35.97
CA GLY A 390 -14.40 -3.77 35.12
C GLY A 390 -14.65 -3.40 33.64
N GLY A 391 -14.19 -2.25 33.15
CA GLY A 391 -14.24 -1.90 31.71
C GLY A 391 -12.90 -2.08 31.00
N ASN A 392 -12.85 -2.70 29.82
CA ASN A 392 -11.62 -2.73 29.01
C ASN A 392 -11.51 -1.41 28.22
N ILE A 393 -10.60 -0.50 28.60
CA ILE A 393 -10.16 0.55 27.66
C ILE A 393 -8.99 -0.03 26.88
N LYS A 394 -9.14 -0.09 25.56
CA LYS A 394 -8.07 -0.47 24.65
C LYS A 394 -7.12 0.71 24.53
N ARG A 395 -5.89 0.56 25.01
CA ARG A 395 -4.83 1.58 24.92
C ARG A 395 -3.78 1.12 23.92
N PHE A 396 -3.26 2.02 23.11
CA PHE A 396 -2.17 1.73 22.19
C PHE A 396 -0.83 2.00 22.86
N SER A 397 0.19 1.30 22.37
CA SER A 397 1.57 1.47 22.80
C SER A 397 2.48 1.39 21.59
N VAL A 398 3.63 2.04 21.70
CA VAL A 398 4.63 2.09 20.64
C VAL A 398 5.61 0.94 20.83
N GLY A 399 5.75 0.12 19.79
CA GLY A 399 6.69 -0.98 19.74
C GLY A 399 7.96 -0.55 19.05
N ASN A 400 9.09 -0.88 19.66
CA ASN A 400 10.39 -0.80 19.00
C ASN A 400 10.84 -2.21 18.63
N TRP A 401 10.52 -2.63 17.42
CA TRP A 401 10.73 -4.00 16.96
C TRP A 401 11.93 -4.06 16.02
N PRO A 402 13.11 -4.50 16.48
CA PRO A 402 14.26 -4.65 15.60
C PRO A 402 13.98 -5.71 14.55
N TRP A 403 14.67 -5.60 13.41
CA TRP A 403 14.60 -6.57 12.33
C TRP A 403 15.07 -7.94 12.83
N LYS A 404 14.14 -8.87 13.02
CA LYS A 404 14.49 -10.25 13.42
C LYS A 404 15.07 -11.07 12.26
N ASP A 405 14.64 -10.75 11.04
CA ASP A 405 15.11 -11.34 9.79
C ASP A 405 15.32 -10.20 8.79
N THR A 406 16.60 -9.95 8.46
CA THR A 406 17.04 -8.98 7.45
C THR A 406 17.20 -9.63 6.08
N SER A 407 17.01 -10.95 5.99
CA SER A 407 17.16 -11.73 4.76
C SER A 407 15.81 -12.13 4.20
N GLY A 408 15.70 -12.14 2.87
CA GLY A 408 14.49 -12.63 2.21
C GLY A 408 13.29 -11.68 2.27
N VAL A 409 12.29 -11.96 1.44
CA VAL A 409 10.91 -11.48 1.65
C VAL A 409 10.09 -12.59 2.29
N PHE A 410 8.99 -12.24 2.96
CA PHE A 410 8.05 -13.28 3.36
C PHE A 410 7.43 -13.98 2.13
N SER A 411 7.28 -15.30 2.19
CA SER A 411 6.88 -16.11 1.03
C SER A 411 5.52 -15.70 0.43
N GLN A 412 4.61 -15.19 1.25
CA GLN A 412 3.32 -14.65 0.81
C GLN A 412 3.42 -13.41 -0.09
N TYR A 413 4.58 -12.73 -0.13
CA TYR A 413 4.82 -11.60 -1.03
C TYR A 413 5.46 -12.00 -2.36
N ILE A 414 5.95 -13.24 -2.50
CA ILE A 414 6.55 -13.70 -3.76
C ILE A 414 5.54 -13.63 -4.92
N PRO A 415 4.28 -14.12 -4.78
CA PRO A 415 3.31 -13.97 -5.86
C PRO A 415 3.07 -12.52 -6.26
N GLN A 416 3.03 -11.62 -5.29
CA GLN A 416 2.83 -10.19 -5.55
C GLN A 416 3.97 -9.64 -6.43
N LEU A 417 5.23 -9.81 -6.00
CA LEU A 417 6.38 -9.27 -6.73
C LEU A 417 6.56 -9.90 -8.12
N GLN A 418 6.36 -11.22 -8.25
CA GLN A 418 6.46 -11.92 -9.54
C GLN A 418 5.35 -11.49 -10.51
N MET A 419 4.14 -11.25 -10.00
CA MET A 419 3.01 -10.77 -10.78
C MET A 419 3.18 -9.32 -11.23
N GLU A 420 3.76 -8.45 -10.39
CA GLU A 420 4.13 -7.08 -10.79
C GLU A 420 5.14 -7.09 -11.94
N MET A 421 6.19 -7.90 -11.84
CA MET A 421 7.15 -8.08 -12.94
C MET A 421 6.46 -8.61 -14.20
N LEU A 422 5.57 -9.60 -14.10
CA LEU A 422 4.77 -10.09 -15.23
C LEU A 422 3.97 -8.95 -15.89
N CYS A 423 3.22 -8.17 -15.10
CA CYS A 423 2.34 -7.11 -15.59
C CYS A 423 3.08 -5.92 -16.18
N LEU A 424 4.32 -5.64 -15.75
CA LEU A 424 5.19 -4.63 -16.36
C LEU A 424 5.88 -5.11 -17.64
N GLY A 425 5.75 -6.39 -17.99
CA GLY A 425 6.31 -6.98 -19.20
C GLY A 425 7.77 -7.44 -19.06
N THR A 426 8.33 -7.96 -20.15
CA THR A 426 9.63 -8.65 -20.18
C THR A 426 10.83 -7.75 -19.86
N GLY A 427 10.67 -6.43 -20.00
CA GLY A 427 11.68 -5.43 -19.61
C GLY A 427 11.90 -5.35 -18.10
N CYS A 428 10.92 -5.78 -17.29
CA CYS A 428 11.05 -5.82 -15.83
C CYS A 428 11.67 -7.15 -15.40
N ARG A 429 12.95 -7.12 -14.98
CA ARG A 429 13.72 -8.33 -14.61
C ARG A 429 13.94 -8.49 -13.10
N SER A 430 13.55 -7.50 -12.30
CA SER A 430 13.56 -7.56 -10.85
C SER A 430 12.53 -6.63 -10.23
N ALA A 431 12.19 -6.91 -8.97
CA ALA A 431 11.35 -6.08 -8.13
C ALA A 431 12.13 -5.71 -6.86
N VAL A 432 11.98 -4.46 -6.43
CA VAL A 432 12.52 -3.92 -5.20
C VAL A 432 11.42 -3.90 -4.15
N MET A 433 11.68 -4.49 -2.98
CA MET A 433 10.81 -4.37 -1.81
C MET A 433 11.49 -3.48 -0.77
N VAL A 434 10.81 -2.41 -0.36
CA VAL A 434 11.23 -1.56 0.75
C VAL A 434 10.40 -1.89 1.99
N ARG A 435 11.02 -2.51 2.99
CA ARG A 435 10.39 -2.73 4.30
C ARG A 435 10.82 -1.62 5.23
N GLN A 436 9.90 -0.74 5.59
CA GLN A 436 10.20 0.43 6.41
C GLN A 436 9.56 0.31 7.80
N SER A 437 10.31 0.71 8.82
CA SER A 437 9.87 0.82 10.21
C SER A 437 9.90 2.28 10.65
N ALA A 438 8.95 2.67 11.50
CA ALA A 438 8.91 4.00 12.10
C ALA A 438 10.10 4.27 13.04
N THR A 439 10.71 3.20 13.56
CA THR A 439 11.67 3.27 14.68
C THR A 439 13.02 2.62 14.38
N ASN A 440 13.12 1.81 13.31
CA ASN A 440 14.30 0.97 13.02
C ASN A 440 14.89 1.19 11.62
N GLY A 441 14.48 2.22 10.90
CA GLY A 441 14.97 2.44 9.54
C GLY A 441 14.24 1.58 8.50
N ALA A 442 14.93 1.22 7.42
CA ALA A 442 14.36 0.45 6.31
C ALA A 442 15.32 -0.60 5.76
N LEU A 443 14.75 -1.67 5.19
CA LEU A 443 15.46 -2.68 4.42
C LEU A 443 15.06 -2.56 2.95
N ILE A 444 16.05 -2.50 2.07
CA ILE A 444 15.85 -2.55 0.62
C ILE A 444 16.24 -3.94 0.13
N LEU A 445 15.29 -4.68 -0.40
CA LEU A 445 15.42 -6.05 -0.86
C LEU A 445 15.19 -6.10 -2.37
N ARG A 446 15.89 -6.97 -3.09
CA ARG A 446 15.71 -7.16 -4.54
C ARG A 446 15.45 -8.62 -4.88
N MET A 447 14.32 -8.87 -5.53
CA MET A 447 13.91 -10.17 -6.05
C MET A 447 14.11 -10.20 -7.56
N LYS A 448 14.65 -11.30 -8.10
CA LYS A 448 14.74 -11.52 -9.54
C LYS A 448 13.44 -12.10 -10.08
N ARG A 449 13.11 -11.74 -11.33
CA ARG A 449 12.06 -12.39 -12.11
C ARG A 449 12.40 -13.86 -12.33
N ASP A 450 11.43 -14.73 -12.06
CA ASP A 450 11.51 -16.17 -12.30
C ASP A 450 10.35 -16.55 -13.23
N ASP A 451 10.64 -16.62 -14.54
CA ASP A 451 9.64 -16.87 -15.58
C ASP A 451 9.02 -18.28 -15.44
N GLU A 452 9.80 -19.29 -15.03
CA GLU A 452 9.30 -20.65 -14.77
C GLU A 452 8.31 -20.66 -13.60
N TRP A 453 8.62 -19.90 -12.54
CA TRP A 453 7.72 -19.75 -11.40
C TRP A 453 6.45 -18.98 -11.79
N ILE A 454 6.56 -17.93 -12.62
CA ILE A 454 5.42 -17.16 -13.13
C ILE A 454 4.48 -18.05 -13.96
N GLU A 455 5.03 -18.93 -14.82
CA GLU A 455 4.24 -19.89 -15.58
C GLU A 455 3.47 -20.86 -14.66
N GLU A 456 4.12 -21.39 -13.62
CA GLU A 456 3.44 -22.23 -12.62
C GLU A 456 2.38 -21.44 -11.84
N MET A 457 2.65 -20.18 -11.47
CA MET A 457 1.66 -19.31 -10.83
C MET A 457 0.42 -19.17 -11.71
N LEU A 458 0.59 -18.85 -13.00
CA LEU A 458 -0.51 -18.70 -13.94
C LEU A 458 -1.31 -20.00 -14.07
N TYR A 459 -0.64 -21.16 -14.16
CA TYR A 459 -1.31 -22.47 -14.19
C TYR A 459 -2.25 -22.67 -12.98
N TRP A 460 -1.78 -22.38 -11.77
CA TRP A 460 -2.60 -22.55 -10.56
C TRP A 460 -3.72 -21.51 -10.45
N LEU A 461 -3.50 -20.28 -10.90
CA LEU A 461 -4.55 -19.26 -10.95
C LEU A 461 -5.65 -19.64 -11.97
N HIS A 462 -5.28 -20.16 -13.14
CA HIS A 462 -6.23 -20.68 -14.11
C HIS A 462 -7.03 -21.86 -13.53
N ARG A 463 -6.36 -22.81 -12.86
CA ARG A 463 -7.05 -23.90 -12.15
C ARG A 463 -8.04 -23.37 -11.12
N PHE A 464 -7.65 -22.37 -10.33
CA PHE A 464 -8.54 -21.75 -9.34
C PHE A 464 -9.78 -21.12 -10.01
N GLN A 465 -9.58 -20.41 -11.11
CA GLN A 465 -10.65 -19.79 -11.87
C GLN A 465 -11.64 -20.83 -12.41
N CYS A 466 -11.16 -21.88 -13.07
CA CYS A 466 -12.01 -22.91 -13.66
C CYS A 466 -12.72 -23.76 -12.60
N ASP A 467 -11.96 -24.30 -11.64
CA ASP A 467 -12.46 -25.32 -10.72
C ASP A 467 -13.41 -24.76 -9.66
N TYR A 468 -13.27 -23.47 -9.33
CA TYR A 468 -14.01 -22.82 -8.26
C TYR A 468 -14.86 -21.67 -8.77
N VAL A 469 -14.26 -20.65 -9.37
CA VAL A 469 -14.96 -19.40 -9.71
C VAL A 469 -16.02 -19.64 -10.79
N GLU A 470 -15.63 -20.18 -11.94
CA GLU A 470 -16.52 -20.45 -13.08
C GLU A 470 -17.50 -21.58 -12.79
N ALA A 471 -17.03 -22.62 -12.09
CA ALA A 471 -17.88 -23.69 -11.57
C ALA A 471 -18.85 -23.24 -10.46
N LYS A 472 -18.74 -21.99 -9.98
CA LYS A 472 -19.51 -21.41 -8.86
C LYS A 472 -19.48 -22.30 -7.62
N LYS A 473 -18.34 -22.96 -7.40
CA LYS A 473 -18.09 -23.88 -6.30
C LYS A 473 -17.07 -23.25 -5.37
N ALA A 474 -17.48 -22.96 -4.13
CA ALA A 474 -16.56 -22.43 -3.15
C ALA A 474 -15.36 -23.39 -2.96
N PRO A 475 -14.12 -22.87 -2.92
CA PRO A 475 -12.94 -23.70 -2.73
C PRO A 475 -13.02 -24.40 -1.37
N PRO A 476 -12.79 -25.72 -1.29
CA PRO A 476 -12.67 -26.41 -0.02
C PRO A 476 -11.39 -25.96 0.71
N ARG A 477 -11.25 -26.33 1.97
CA ARG A 477 -9.99 -26.16 2.70
C ARG A 477 -8.87 -26.95 2.00
N ASP A 478 -7.66 -26.37 1.97
CA ASP A 478 -6.45 -26.99 1.41
C ASP A 478 -6.63 -27.47 -0.06
N PHE A 479 -7.39 -26.70 -0.85
CA PHE A 479 -7.98 -27.09 -2.13
C PHE A 479 -7.03 -27.62 -3.21
N PHE A 480 -5.78 -27.15 -3.29
CA PHE A 480 -4.77 -27.72 -4.18
C PHE A 480 -3.87 -28.76 -3.50
N TRP A 481 -3.67 -28.64 -2.19
CA TRP A 481 -2.80 -29.54 -1.43
C TRP A 481 -3.39 -30.95 -1.35
N ASP A 482 -4.71 -31.02 -1.17
CA ASP A 482 -5.50 -32.24 -1.06
C ASP A 482 -6.29 -32.53 -2.35
N SER A 483 -5.85 -31.99 -3.49
CA SER A 483 -6.45 -32.27 -4.80
C SER A 483 -6.68 -33.79 -4.97
N PRO A 484 -7.84 -34.26 -5.48
CA PRO A 484 -8.06 -35.68 -5.70
C PRO A 484 -7.06 -36.27 -6.71
N GLU A 485 -6.60 -35.44 -7.65
CA GLU A 485 -5.65 -35.80 -8.69
C GLU A 485 -4.22 -35.88 -8.14
N LYS A 486 -3.62 -37.09 -8.20
CA LYS A 486 -2.28 -37.34 -7.65
C LYS A 486 -1.19 -36.47 -8.30
N MET A 487 -1.31 -36.21 -9.60
CA MET A 487 -0.37 -35.37 -10.34
C MET A 487 -0.40 -33.93 -9.84
N ASP A 488 -1.60 -33.36 -9.69
CA ASP A 488 -1.79 -32.00 -9.18
C ASP A 488 -1.26 -31.83 -7.77
N ARG A 489 -1.58 -32.76 -6.84
CA ARG A 489 -0.99 -32.70 -5.48
C ARG A 489 0.52 -32.64 -5.51
N SER A 490 1.14 -33.46 -6.37
CA SER A 490 2.60 -33.53 -6.47
C SER A 490 3.18 -32.27 -7.10
N ARG A 491 2.53 -31.72 -8.12
CA ARG A 491 2.92 -30.47 -8.79
C ARG A 491 2.79 -29.28 -7.84
N TYR A 492 1.67 -29.16 -7.14
CA TYR A 492 1.40 -28.06 -6.22
C TYR A 492 2.40 -28.04 -5.05
N ARG A 493 2.71 -29.21 -4.47
CA ARG A 493 3.71 -29.31 -3.40
C ARG A 493 5.10 -28.87 -3.87
N ARG A 494 5.50 -29.21 -5.10
CA ARG A 494 6.75 -28.69 -5.69
C ARG A 494 6.70 -27.18 -5.86
N PHE A 495 5.58 -26.63 -6.33
CA PHE A 495 5.38 -25.19 -6.47
C PHE A 495 5.48 -24.44 -5.12
N VAL A 496 4.87 -24.98 -4.06
CA VAL A 496 4.99 -24.44 -2.69
C VAL A 496 6.43 -24.51 -2.18
N ASN A 497 7.12 -25.64 -2.34
CA ASN A 497 8.52 -25.77 -1.92
C ASN A 497 9.45 -24.82 -2.69
N ARG A 498 9.25 -24.70 -4.01
CA ARG A 498 10.01 -23.76 -4.87
C ARG A 498 9.82 -22.31 -4.43
N THR A 499 8.61 -21.95 -3.98
CA THR A 499 8.33 -20.63 -3.41
C THR A 499 9.15 -20.38 -2.14
N ALA A 500 9.32 -21.38 -1.27
CA ALA A 500 10.19 -21.26 -0.09
C ALA A 500 11.67 -21.10 -0.48
N GLU A 501 12.13 -21.71 -1.57
CA GLU A 501 13.48 -21.52 -2.10
C GLU A 501 13.71 -20.10 -2.61
N ILE A 502 12.75 -19.54 -3.38
CA ILE A 502 12.83 -18.17 -3.92
C ILE A 502 12.94 -17.14 -2.81
N ARG A 503 12.23 -17.32 -1.68
CA ARG A 503 12.33 -16.45 -0.50
C ARG A 503 13.80 -16.26 -0.08
N ASN A 504 14.57 -17.34 -0.07
CA ASN A 504 15.97 -17.33 0.38
C ASN A 504 16.92 -16.78 -0.68
N ALA A 505 16.49 -16.67 -1.94
CA ALA A 505 17.29 -16.13 -3.04
C ALA A 505 17.19 -14.59 -3.18
N VAL A 506 16.28 -13.94 -2.44
CA VAL A 506 16.16 -12.48 -2.43
C VAL A 506 17.38 -11.85 -1.80
N LYS A 507 17.92 -10.83 -2.47
CA LYS A 507 19.13 -10.12 -2.05
C LYS A 507 18.79 -8.94 -1.16
N LEU A 508 19.46 -8.80 -0.02
CA LEU A 508 19.54 -7.53 0.70
C LEU A 508 20.43 -6.56 -0.09
N VAL A 509 19.84 -5.46 -0.54
CA VAL A 509 20.53 -4.40 -1.29
C VAL A 509 21.13 -3.39 -0.33
N ALA A 510 20.35 -2.92 0.65
CA ALA A 510 20.80 -1.97 1.65
C ALA A 510 19.95 -2.04 2.93
N GLU A 511 20.59 -1.65 4.04
CA GLU A 511 19.92 -1.28 5.28
C GLU A 511 20.08 0.23 5.45
N ILE A 512 18.95 0.93 5.59
CA ILE A 512 18.88 2.38 5.74
C ILE A 512 18.65 2.70 7.21
N PRO A 513 19.61 3.32 7.91
CA PRO A 513 19.45 3.74 9.29
C PRO A 513 18.26 4.69 9.49
N ASN A 514 17.66 4.64 10.69
CA ASN A 514 16.45 5.43 11.00
C ASN A 514 16.65 6.94 10.89
N ASP A 515 17.86 7.43 11.20
CA ASP A 515 18.25 8.84 11.09
C ASP A 515 18.50 9.29 9.64
N GLN A 516 18.58 8.35 8.69
CA GLN A 516 18.68 8.63 7.26
C GLN A 516 17.32 8.57 6.55
N ILE A 517 16.25 8.17 7.23
CA ILE A 517 14.90 8.24 6.67
C ILE A 517 14.37 9.66 6.83
N GLN A 518 14.13 10.30 5.69
CA GLN A 518 13.50 11.60 5.64
C GLN A 518 12.03 11.51 6.06
N ARG A 519 11.62 12.39 6.96
CA ARG A 519 10.30 12.40 7.61
C ARG A 519 9.89 13.84 7.91
N VAL A 520 8.60 14.08 8.12
CA VAL A 520 8.10 15.33 8.72
C VAL A 520 8.68 15.48 10.13
N GLU A 521 8.90 16.73 10.57
CA GLU A 521 9.68 17.10 11.77
C GLU A 521 9.32 16.37 13.07
N GLU A 522 10.28 16.32 14.00
CA GLU A 522 10.25 15.50 15.23
C GLU A 522 9.21 15.93 16.26
N ASP A 523 8.68 17.16 16.19
CA ASP A 523 7.81 17.71 17.23
C ASP A 523 6.34 17.23 17.12
N ALA A 524 5.99 16.45 16.09
CA ALA A 524 4.65 15.87 15.92
C ALA A 524 4.34 14.81 17.00
N PRO A 525 3.17 14.87 17.66
CA PRO A 525 2.81 13.93 18.71
C PRO A 525 2.54 12.52 18.14
N MET A 526 2.99 11.47 18.84
CA MET A 526 2.67 10.07 18.48
C MET A 526 1.22 9.68 18.76
N PHE A 527 0.54 10.42 19.64
CA PHE A 527 -0.84 10.19 20.05
C PHE A 527 -1.58 11.52 20.10
N LEU A 528 -2.86 11.52 19.72
CA LEU A 528 -3.69 12.73 19.60
C LEU A 528 -4.51 13.06 20.86
N ASP A 529 -4.26 12.39 21.98
CA ASP A 529 -5.06 12.45 23.22
C ASP A 529 -4.32 12.95 24.47
#